data_AF-A0A1C3L1F2-F1
#
_entry.id   AF-A0A1C3L1F2-F1
#
_cell.length_a   1.000
_cell.length_b   1.000
_cell.length_c   1.000
_cell.angle_alpha   90.00
_cell.angle_beta   90.00
_cell.angle_gamma   90.00
#
_symmetry.space_group_name_H-M   'P 1'
#
loop_
_entity.id
_entity.type
_entity.pdbx_description
1 polymer ?
#
loop_
_entity_poly.entity_id
_entity_poly.type
_entity_poly.pdbx_seq_one_letter_code
_entity_poly.pdbx_strand_id
1 'polypeptide(L)'
;MPKNLNLFGKYLRRLGKSHKKGFKKKQVIHPIPVKAYGRVPSAASQTGLYHDEDYNYYTKVSYSLKKTRIKVKPNVFKKHIVSNILNTIIPNVRITTSALHAMDDAGGFDNYILKTPPEELRSNFGEKLRNVMYFYLSHPDVKLFSLPWKVFMNKYQQSDYYYAVYQHLRKKRIYELYQKKESGKYSPYYLPDDKCLHPQRQEFPLNTQIQNLNLWYNKNKILKKAFIQKLKEAKPFDQAYTDHHFLDSYRKGRGRGGGGKHGRTPRKRSKTYKYFEIRPY
;
A
#
# COMPACT_ATOMS: atom_id res chain seq x y z
N MET A 1 -27.28 15.88 44.00
CA MET A 1 -25.87 15.65 43.56
C MET A 1 -25.84 14.65 42.42
N PRO A 2 -24.93 14.76 41.43
CA PRO A 2 -24.84 13.76 40.37
C PRO A 2 -24.52 12.39 40.98
N LYS A 3 -25.25 11.36 40.56
CA LYS A 3 -25.07 9.97 41.03
C LYS A 3 -23.67 9.41 40.73
N ASN A 4 -22.89 10.08 39.85
CA ASN A 4 -21.53 9.71 39.47
C ASN A 4 -20.59 10.93 39.52
N LEU A 5 -19.77 11.03 40.57
CA LEU A 5 -18.77 12.09 40.78
C LEU A 5 -17.77 12.21 39.61
N ASN A 6 -17.44 11.09 38.96
CA ASN A 6 -16.52 11.05 37.81
C ASN A 6 -17.05 11.76 36.54
N LEU A 7 -18.37 11.97 36.46
CA LEU A 7 -19.00 12.70 35.36
C LEU A 7 -19.24 14.16 35.73
N PHE A 8 -18.97 14.58 36.96
CA PHE A 8 -19.32 15.91 37.46
C PHE A 8 -18.68 17.03 36.64
N GLY A 9 -17.40 16.92 36.26
CA GLY A 9 -16.77 17.85 35.33
C GLY A 9 -17.40 17.86 33.93
N LYS A 10 -17.96 16.74 33.46
CA LYS A 10 -18.71 16.65 32.18
C LYS A 10 -20.09 17.31 32.28
N TYR A 11 -20.77 17.15 33.41
CA TYR A 11 -22.05 17.82 33.70
C TYR A 11 -21.87 19.33 33.89
N LEU A 12 -20.87 19.76 34.67
CA LEU A 12 -20.51 21.17 34.84
C LEU A 12 -20.15 21.85 33.53
N ARG A 13 -19.55 21.12 32.56
CA ARG A 13 -19.28 21.63 31.21
C ARG A 13 -20.54 21.97 30.42
N ARG A 14 -21.58 21.12 30.54
CA ARG A 14 -22.90 21.30 29.90
C ARG A 14 -23.74 22.40 30.54
N LEU A 15 -23.47 22.75 31.79
CA LEU A 15 -24.14 23.83 32.52
C LEU A 15 -23.50 25.21 32.22
N GLY A 16 -24.25 26.28 32.47
CA GLY A 16 -23.83 27.67 32.27
C GLY A 16 -22.68 28.14 33.17
N LYS A 17 -22.17 29.36 32.94
CA LYS A 17 -21.00 29.93 33.67
C LYS A 17 -21.22 30.04 35.19
N SER A 18 -22.47 30.24 35.64
CA SER A 18 -22.84 30.31 37.06
C SER A 18 -22.49 29.03 37.83
N HIS A 19 -22.81 27.87 37.26
CA HIS A 19 -22.56 26.56 37.89
C HIS A 19 -21.09 26.14 37.89
N LYS A 20 -20.25 26.79 37.08
CA LYS A 20 -18.79 26.56 37.04
C LYS A 20 -18.05 27.32 38.15
N LYS A 21 -18.72 28.27 38.82
CA LYS A 21 -18.13 29.13 39.87
C LYS A 21 -17.82 28.28 41.12
N GLY A 22 -16.59 28.37 41.64
CA GLY A 22 -16.12 27.58 42.79
C GLY A 22 -15.34 26.30 42.45
N PHE A 23 -15.34 25.85 41.19
CA PHE A 23 -14.56 24.69 40.77
C PHE A 23 -13.24 25.08 40.11
N LYS A 24 -12.15 24.36 40.43
CA LYS A 24 -10.84 24.61 39.81
C LYS A 24 -10.90 24.23 38.33
N LYS A 25 -10.25 25.02 37.46
CA LYS A 25 -10.26 24.82 35.99
C LYS A 25 -10.01 23.36 35.59
N LYS A 26 -8.99 22.71 36.17
CA LYS A 26 -8.64 21.29 35.94
C LYS A 26 -9.73 20.26 36.28
N GLN A 27 -10.72 20.61 37.10
CA GLN A 27 -11.86 19.73 37.44
C GLN A 27 -12.99 19.82 36.41
N VAL A 28 -13.03 20.89 35.61
CA VAL A 28 -14.09 21.17 34.62
C VAL A 28 -13.67 20.71 33.21
N ILE A 29 -12.42 20.93 32.81
CA ILE A 29 -11.91 20.54 31.48
C ILE A 29 -11.61 19.03 31.37
N HIS A 30 -11.61 18.50 30.14
CA HIS A 30 -11.02 17.16 29.92
C HIS A 30 -9.53 17.21 30.31
N PRO A 31 -8.93 16.09 30.76
CA PRO A 31 -7.50 16.04 30.98
C PRO A 31 -6.80 16.36 29.65
N ILE A 32 -6.05 17.47 29.64
CA ILE A 32 -5.15 17.86 28.57
C ILE A 32 -3.79 17.25 28.92
N PRO A 33 -3.09 16.58 28.01
CA PRO A 33 -1.76 16.06 28.31
C PRO A 33 -0.85 17.25 28.67
N VAL A 34 -0.16 17.17 29.81
CA VAL A 34 0.90 18.14 30.16
C VAL A 34 2.01 18.00 29.11
N LYS A 35 2.62 19.14 28.72
CA LYS A 35 3.80 19.18 27.83
C LYS A 35 4.88 18.20 28.29
N ALA A 36 5.57 17.60 27.34
CA ALA A 36 6.45 16.46 27.56
C ALA A 36 7.89 16.85 27.93
N TYR A 37 8.06 17.90 28.73
CA TYR A 37 9.38 18.40 29.15
C TYR A 37 10.25 17.30 29.77
N GLY A 38 11.52 17.23 29.34
CA GLY A 38 12.52 16.29 29.87
C GLY A 38 12.28 14.81 29.58
N ARG A 39 11.20 14.44 28.88
CA ARG A 39 10.95 13.04 28.50
C ARG A 39 11.72 12.67 27.23
N VAL A 40 11.74 11.39 26.87
CA VAL A 40 12.15 10.96 25.52
C VAL A 40 10.96 11.17 24.58
N PRO A 41 11.15 11.82 23.42
CA PRO A 41 10.05 12.08 22.49
C PRO A 41 9.58 10.80 21.80
N SER A 42 8.28 10.72 21.53
CA SER A 42 7.71 9.61 20.78
C SER A 42 8.13 9.60 19.32
N ALA A 43 8.16 8.42 18.71
CA ALA A 43 8.40 8.31 17.27
C ALA A 43 7.41 9.15 16.43
N ALA A 44 6.17 9.31 16.94
CA ALA A 44 5.15 10.13 16.30
C ALA A 44 5.49 11.62 16.35
N SER A 45 5.93 12.16 17.49
CA SER A 45 6.34 13.56 17.60
C SER A 45 7.62 13.84 16.81
N GLN A 46 8.55 12.87 16.75
CA GLN A 46 9.80 13.00 15.98
C GLN A 46 9.62 13.07 14.46
N THR A 47 8.51 12.54 13.94
CA THR A 47 8.21 12.50 12.51
C THR A 47 7.14 13.52 12.09
N GLY A 48 6.66 14.34 13.04
CA GLY A 48 5.70 15.43 12.82
C GLY A 48 6.13 16.70 13.55
N LEU A 49 5.23 17.67 13.69
CA LEU A 49 5.49 18.93 14.39
C LEU A 49 4.49 19.09 15.54
N TYR A 50 4.97 18.85 16.75
CA TYR A 50 4.11 18.71 17.94
C TYR A 50 4.27 19.86 18.94
N HIS A 51 5.33 20.68 18.80
CA HIS A 51 5.62 21.84 19.66
C HIS A 51 5.49 21.49 21.16
N ASP A 52 6.38 20.61 21.63
CA ASP A 52 6.43 20.03 22.98
C ASP A 52 5.25 19.19 23.45
N GLU A 53 4.25 18.95 22.60
CA GLU A 53 3.20 18.00 22.92
C GLU A 53 3.64 16.56 22.67
N ASP A 54 3.20 15.66 23.53
CA ASP A 54 3.31 14.23 23.30
C ASP A 54 2.17 13.49 24.02
N TYR A 55 2.10 12.18 23.82
CA TYR A 55 1.22 11.37 24.63
C TYR A 55 1.65 11.42 26.11
N ASN A 56 0.67 11.36 26.99
CA ASN A 56 0.90 11.28 28.43
C ASN A 56 0.03 10.18 29.03
N TYR A 57 0.24 9.86 30.29
CA TYR A 57 -0.60 8.96 31.05
C TYR A 57 -1.15 9.67 32.27
N TYR A 58 -2.39 9.38 32.61
CA TYR A 58 -2.93 9.69 33.93
C TYR A 58 -3.58 8.46 34.53
N THR A 59 -3.64 8.43 35.85
CA THR A 59 -4.32 7.37 36.58
C THR A 59 -5.74 7.83 36.85
N LYS A 60 -6.72 7.14 36.27
CA LYS A 60 -8.12 7.28 36.62
C LYS A 60 -8.42 6.38 37.81
N VAL A 61 -8.92 6.98 38.89
CA VAL A 61 -9.37 6.25 40.08
C VAL A 61 -10.88 6.09 39.98
N SER A 62 -11.37 4.85 40.05
CA SER A 62 -12.82 4.59 40.10
C SER A 62 -13.39 4.92 41.48
N TYR A 63 -14.72 4.92 41.60
CA TYR A 63 -15.39 5.04 42.90
C TYR A 63 -14.94 3.93 43.88
N SER A 64 -14.76 2.71 43.38
CA SER A 64 -14.21 1.56 44.11
C SER A 64 -12.70 1.62 44.36
N LEU A 65 -12.07 2.80 44.24
CA LEU A 65 -10.64 3.04 44.40
C LEU A 65 -9.70 2.23 43.47
N LYS A 66 -10.24 1.54 42.46
CA LYS A 66 -9.43 0.84 41.45
C LYS A 66 -8.72 1.87 40.57
N LYS A 67 -7.41 1.73 40.44
CA LYS A 67 -6.53 2.60 39.65
C LYS A 67 -6.38 2.04 38.24
N THR A 68 -6.73 2.82 37.23
CA THR A 68 -6.58 2.45 35.81
C THR A 68 -5.72 3.49 35.10
N ARG A 69 -4.62 3.05 34.46
CA ARG A 69 -3.74 3.95 33.72
C ARG A 69 -4.32 4.20 32.33
N ILE A 70 -4.60 5.46 32.00
CA ILE A 70 -5.17 5.87 30.72
C ILE A 70 -4.13 6.66 29.94
N LYS A 71 -3.93 6.30 28.68
CA LYS A 71 -3.10 7.02 27.73
C LYS A 71 -3.89 8.20 27.14
N VAL A 72 -3.39 9.41 27.31
CA VAL A 72 -3.89 10.64 26.70
C VAL A 72 -3.03 10.96 25.49
N LYS A 73 -3.65 11.22 24.35
CA LYS A 73 -2.97 11.61 23.13
C LYS A 73 -3.28 13.08 22.82
N PRO A 74 -2.33 13.84 22.26
CA PRO A 74 -2.60 15.18 21.75
C PRO A 74 -3.53 15.10 20.54
N ASN A 75 -4.15 16.22 20.19
CA ASN A 75 -4.97 16.32 18.99
C ASN A 75 -4.07 16.57 17.78
N VAL A 76 -4.08 15.64 16.81
CA VAL A 76 -3.15 15.65 15.68
C VAL A 76 -3.92 15.70 14.36
N PHE A 77 -3.55 16.65 13.51
CA PHE A 77 -4.10 16.82 12.18
C PHE A 77 -3.05 16.50 11.11
N LYS A 78 -3.50 16.10 9.92
CA LYS A 78 -2.65 16.03 8.73
C LYS A 78 -2.92 17.27 7.88
N LYS A 79 -1.87 18.03 7.56
CA LYS A 79 -1.98 19.25 6.76
C LYS A 79 -0.89 19.29 5.69
N HIS A 80 -1.21 19.93 4.57
CA HIS A 80 -0.24 20.32 3.56
C HIS A 80 0.25 21.72 3.93
N ILE A 81 1.57 21.89 4.05
CA ILE A 81 2.17 23.17 4.44
C ILE A 81 2.94 23.72 3.26
N VAL A 82 2.74 24.99 2.94
CA VAL A 82 3.52 25.69 1.93
C VAL A 82 4.73 26.32 2.60
N SER A 83 5.93 26.09 2.04
CA SER A 83 7.17 26.72 2.49
C SER A 83 7.74 27.57 1.35
N ASN A 84 7.99 28.85 1.64
CA ASN A 84 8.54 29.81 0.68
C ASN A 84 10.05 29.61 0.53
N ILE A 85 10.75 29.29 1.63
CA ILE A 85 12.19 29.02 1.61
C ILE A 85 12.48 27.77 0.79
N LEU A 86 11.71 26.70 1.01
CA LEU A 86 11.86 25.44 0.27
C LEU A 86 11.19 25.47 -1.12
N ASN A 87 10.47 26.54 -1.45
CA ASN A 87 9.68 26.71 -2.67
C ASN A 87 8.81 25.49 -3.03
N THR A 88 8.26 24.82 -2.02
CA THR A 88 7.52 23.57 -2.20
C THR A 88 6.40 23.42 -1.17
N ILE A 89 5.40 22.62 -1.54
CA ILE A 89 4.35 22.17 -0.63
C ILE A 89 4.84 20.89 0.03
N ILE A 90 4.94 20.88 1.36
CA ILE A 90 5.23 19.68 2.15
C ILE A 90 3.90 18.96 2.42
N PRO A 91 3.67 17.78 1.84
CA PRO A 91 2.39 17.13 1.98
C PRO A 91 2.27 16.33 3.29
N ASN A 92 1.04 16.24 3.81
CA ASN A 92 0.66 15.30 4.87
C ASN A 92 1.48 15.39 6.17
N VAL A 93 1.91 16.59 6.56
CA VAL A 93 2.60 16.81 7.83
C VAL A 93 1.62 16.58 8.97
N ARG A 94 2.04 15.80 9.98
CA ARG A 94 1.29 15.64 11.22
C ARG A 94 1.60 16.79 12.17
N ILE A 95 0.59 17.58 12.51
CA ILE A 95 0.73 18.81 13.29
C ILE A 95 -0.26 18.79 14.45
N THR A 96 0.15 19.26 15.62
CA THR A 96 -0.75 19.47 16.76
C THR A 96 -1.38 20.86 16.75
N THR A 97 -2.41 21.08 17.56
CA THR A 97 -3.00 22.42 17.73
C THR A 97 -1.99 23.42 18.29
N SER A 98 -1.14 23.01 19.23
CA SER A 98 -0.08 23.86 19.79
C SER A 98 0.92 24.29 18.73
N ALA A 99 1.35 23.37 17.87
CA ALA A 99 2.26 23.70 16.78
C ALA A 99 1.62 24.64 15.75
N LEU A 100 0.32 24.51 15.46
CA LEU A 100 -0.39 25.47 14.59
C LEU A 100 -0.41 26.88 15.18
N HIS A 101 -0.73 27.02 16.47
CA HIS A 101 -0.69 28.33 17.13
C HIS A 101 0.71 28.93 17.15
N ALA A 102 1.74 28.13 17.44
CA ALA A 102 3.12 28.61 17.40
C ALA A 102 3.57 29.00 15.98
N MET A 103 3.01 28.38 14.93
CA MET A 103 3.22 28.81 13.54
C MET A 103 2.60 30.17 13.26
N ASP A 104 1.38 30.41 13.76
CA ASP A 104 0.70 31.70 13.61
C ASP A 104 1.46 32.80 14.38
N ASP A 105 1.85 32.52 15.63
CA ASP A 105 2.59 33.46 16.50
C ASP A 105 3.97 33.82 15.91
N ALA A 106 4.65 32.86 15.28
CA ALA A 106 5.94 33.10 14.62
C ALA A 106 5.81 33.89 13.29
N GLY A 107 4.58 34.10 12.80
CA GLY A 107 4.30 34.74 11.52
C GLY A 107 4.55 33.81 10.32
N GLY A 108 4.18 32.53 10.44
CA GLY A 108 4.21 31.53 9.37
C GLY A 108 5.14 30.35 9.64
N PHE A 109 5.01 29.33 8.78
CA PHE A 109 5.73 28.05 8.93
C PHE A 109 7.25 28.18 8.88
N ASP A 110 7.77 28.92 7.92
CA ASP A 110 9.22 29.07 7.74
C ASP A 110 9.86 29.76 8.94
N ASN A 111 9.22 30.83 9.43
CA ASN A 111 9.64 31.55 10.64
C ASN A 111 9.56 30.66 11.88
N TYR A 112 8.50 29.86 12.01
CA TYR A 112 8.37 28.89 13.09
C TYR A 112 9.54 27.91 13.10
N ILE A 113 9.88 27.30 11.97
CA ILE A 113 10.99 26.35 11.90
C ILE A 113 12.32 27.03 12.23
N LEU A 114 12.58 28.25 11.74
CA LEU A 114 13.86 28.92 11.98
C LEU A 114 14.01 29.48 13.40
N LYS A 115 12.96 30.09 13.96
CA LYS A 115 13.04 30.84 15.24
C LYS A 115 12.81 29.98 16.48
N THR A 116 12.05 28.88 16.37
CA THR A 116 11.75 28.07 17.55
C THR A 116 13.01 27.41 18.11
N PRO A 117 13.21 27.36 19.43
CA PRO A 117 14.34 26.61 19.98
C PRO A 117 14.15 25.10 19.77
N PRO A 118 15.25 24.32 19.71
CA PRO A 118 15.18 22.87 19.51
C PRO A 118 14.45 22.15 20.64
N GLU A 119 14.50 22.71 21.84
CA GLU A 119 13.79 22.21 23.02
C GLU A 119 12.29 22.20 22.81
N GLU A 120 11.73 23.29 22.26
CA GLU A 120 10.29 23.44 22.00
C GLU A 120 9.85 22.76 20.71
N LEU A 121 10.67 22.83 19.66
CA LEU A 121 10.38 22.19 18.38
C LEU A 121 10.33 20.66 18.54
N ARG A 122 11.30 20.12 19.29
CA ARG A 122 11.38 18.74 19.77
C ARG A 122 11.06 17.68 18.71
N SER A 123 11.54 17.90 17.50
CA SER A 123 11.23 17.06 16.34
C SER A 123 12.43 16.93 15.40
N ASN A 124 12.91 15.71 15.19
CA ASN A 124 13.94 15.42 14.20
C ASN A 124 13.51 15.85 12.78
N PHE A 125 12.23 15.65 12.43
CA PHE A 125 11.70 16.15 11.16
C PHE A 125 11.84 17.67 11.04
N GLY A 126 11.47 18.40 12.09
CA GLY A 126 11.60 19.87 12.14
C GLY A 126 13.05 20.33 12.04
N GLU A 127 13.98 19.71 12.77
CA GLU A 127 15.41 20.06 12.71
C GLU A 127 16.03 19.77 11.34
N LYS A 128 15.61 18.67 10.69
CA LYS A 128 16.07 18.38 9.32
C LYS A 128 15.59 19.43 8.33
N LEU A 129 14.35 19.91 8.47
CA LEU A 129 13.86 21.02 7.64
C LEU A 129 14.65 22.30 7.91
N ARG A 130 14.89 22.62 9.19
CA ARG A 130 15.71 23.77 9.58
C ARG A 130 17.09 23.74 8.95
N ASN A 131 17.76 22.60 9.00
CA ASN A 131 19.08 22.42 8.39
C ASN A 131 19.05 22.66 6.88
N VAL A 132 18.02 22.17 6.18
CA VAL A 132 17.85 22.40 4.73
C VAL A 132 17.55 23.87 4.43
N MET A 133 16.73 24.52 5.26
CA MET A 133 16.43 25.95 5.13
C MET A 133 17.69 26.81 5.30
N TYR A 134 18.51 26.56 6.32
CA TYR A 134 19.79 27.24 6.48
C TYR A 134 20.75 26.98 5.31
N PHE A 135 20.76 25.76 4.79
CA PHE A 135 21.55 25.42 3.60
C PHE A 135 21.10 26.23 2.37
N TYR A 136 19.80 26.38 2.13
CA TYR A 136 19.29 27.23 1.03
C TYR A 136 19.51 28.72 1.24
N LEU A 137 19.48 29.20 2.50
CA LEU A 137 19.78 30.60 2.81
C LEU A 137 21.26 30.94 2.58
N SER A 138 22.16 29.99 2.81
CA SER A 138 23.60 30.13 2.55
C SER A 138 23.98 29.90 1.09
N HIS A 139 23.23 29.06 0.38
CA HIS A 139 23.51 28.67 -1.01
C HIS A 139 22.28 28.90 -1.90
N PRO A 140 22.01 30.16 -2.30
CA PRO A 140 20.86 30.48 -3.14
C PRO A 140 20.90 29.78 -4.50
N ASP A 141 22.09 29.53 -5.05
CA ASP A 141 22.28 28.84 -6.34
C ASP A 141 21.68 27.43 -6.32
N VAL A 142 21.80 26.73 -5.19
CA VAL A 142 21.28 25.37 -5.06
C VAL A 142 19.74 25.35 -5.04
N LYS A 143 19.12 26.42 -4.52
CA LYS A 143 17.67 26.60 -4.58
C LYS A 143 17.18 26.77 -6.03
N LEU A 144 17.97 27.42 -6.89
CA LEU A 144 17.61 27.64 -8.30
C LEU A 144 17.50 26.33 -9.10
N PHE A 145 18.19 25.27 -8.70
CA PHE A 145 18.07 23.95 -9.37
C PHE A 145 16.67 23.34 -9.28
N SER A 146 15.77 23.86 -8.43
CA SER A 146 14.37 23.41 -8.29
C SER A 146 14.20 21.92 -7.93
N LEU A 147 15.22 21.33 -7.30
CA LEU A 147 15.20 19.95 -6.88
C LEU A 147 14.37 19.74 -5.62
N PRO A 148 13.86 18.52 -5.37
CA PRO A 148 13.18 18.22 -4.11
C PRO A 148 14.11 18.45 -2.92
N TRP A 149 13.66 19.22 -1.93
CA TRP A 149 14.43 19.55 -0.72
C TRP A 149 15.00 18.32 0.02
N LYS A 150 14.33 17.16 -0.10
CA LYS A 150 14.78 15.87 0.47
C LYS A 150 16.16 15.43 -0.02
N VAL A 151 16.62 15.91 -1.18
CA VAL A 151 17.95 15.62 -1.73
C VAL A 151 19.05 16.16 -0.82
N PHE A 152 18.79 17.25 -0.08
CA PHE A 152 19.76 17.92 0.77
C PHE A 152 19.47 17.69 2.27
N MET A 153 18.69 16.66 2.61
CA MET A 153 18.26 16.42 3.99
C MET A 153 19.43 16.02 4.91
N ASN A 154 20.43 15.32 4.37
CA ASN A 154 21.58 14.85 5.14
C ASN A 154 22.78 15.80 5.00
N LYS A 155 23.55 15.97 6.08
CA LYS A 155 24.75 16.82 6.10
C LYS A 155 25.78 16.42 5.03
N TYR A 156 25.97 15.12 4.79
CA TYR A 156 26.85 14.61 3.73
C TYR A 156 26.41 15.01 2.31
N GLN A 157 25.11 15.20 2.09
CA GLN A 157 24.59 15.65 0.80
C GLN A 157 24.74 17.17 0.64
N GLN A 158 24.80 17.91 1.75
CA GLN A 158 25.03 19.35 1.75
C GLN A 158 26.50 19.68 1.53
N SER A 159 27.43 18.87 2.05
CA SER A 159 28.87 19.09 1.85
C SER A 159 29.31 18.96 0.40
N ASP A 160 28.72 18.02 -0.34
CA ASP A 160 28.94 17.86 -1.78
C ASP A 160 27.59 17.85 -2.52
N TYR A 161 27.04 19.06 -2.68
CA TYR A 161 25.72 19.23 -3.27
C TYR A 161 25.70 18.94 -4.78
N TYR A 162 26.80 19.14 -5.50
CA TYR A 162 26.90 18.77 -6.93
C TYR A 162 26.76 17.26 -7.11
N TYR A 163 27.45 16.47 -6.28
CA TYR A 163 27.32 15.02 -6.32
C TYR A 163 25.91 14.57 -5.92
N ALA A 164 25.28 15.23 -4.94
CA ALA A 164 23.89 14.95 -4.55
C ALA A 164 22.90 15.21 -5.71
N VAL A 165 23.08 16.33 -6.43
CA VAL A 165 22.31 16.70 -7.63
C VAL A 165 22.50 15.64 -8.72
N TYR A 166 23.75 15.28 -9.04
CA TYR A 166 24.07 14.26 -10.03
C TYR A 166 23.42 12.91 -9.71
N GLN A 167 23.54 12.44 -8.46
CA GLN A 167 22.93 11.20 -8.03
C GLN A 167 21.40 11.23 -8.18
N HIS A 168 20.77 12.35 -7.82
CA HIS A 168 19.32 12.51 -7.96
C HIS A 168 18.90 12.43 -9.43
N LEU A 169 19.56 13.20 -10.31
CA LEU A 169 19.26 13.22 -11.75
C LEU A 169 19.49 11.86 -12.40
N ARG A 170 20.58 11.17 -12.04
CA ARG A 170 20.87 9.80 -12.51
C ARG A 170 19.76 8.82 -12.11
N LYS A 171 19.33 8.85 -10.83
CA LYS A 171 18.24 7.99 -10.33
C LYS A 171 16.91 8.31 -11.01
N LYS A 172 16.61 9.61 -11.19
CA LYS A 172 15.41 10.08 -11.90
C LYS A 172 15.37 9.55 -13.33
N ARG A 173 16.48 9.67 -14.08
CA ARG A 173 16.60 9.14 -15.44
C ARG A 173 16.37 7.63 -15.51
N ILE A 174 16.98 6.86 -14.61
CA ILE A 174 16.80 5.40 -14.54
C ILE A 174 15.33 5.05 -14.28
N TYR A 175 14.69 5.78 -13.36
CA TYR A 175 13.28 5.58 -13.04
C TYR A 175 12.36 5.92 -14.22
N GLU A 176 12.63 7.00 -14.96
CA GLU A 176 11.88 7.37 -16.17
C GLU A 176 12.02 6.31 -17.27
N LEU A 177 13.23 5.76 -17.47
CA LEU A 177 13.45 4.65 -18.39
C LEU A 177 12.68 3.40 -17.98
N TYR A 178 12.67 3.09 -16.68
CA TYR A 178 11.89 1.99 -16.14
C TYR A 178 10.39 2.21 -16.36
N GLN A 179 9.87 3.40 -16.04
CA GLN A 179 8.46 3.75 -16.24
C GLN A 179 8.07 3.70 -17.72
N LYS A 180 8.92 4.19 -18.63
CA LYS A 180 8.69 4.10 -20.08
C LYS A 180 8.63 2.65 -20.55
N LYS A 181 9.47 1.77 -20.00
CA LYS A 181 9.46 0.34 -20.30
C LYS A 181 8.18 -0.32 -19.80
N GLU A 182 7.76 -0.02 -18.56
CA GLU A 182 6.51 -0.52 -17.98
C GLU A 182 5.28 -0.02 -18.76
N SER A 183 5.20 1.28 -19.06
CA SER A 183 4.09 1.86 -19.84
C SER A 183 4.04 1.28 -21.26
N GLY A 184 5.20 1.01 -21.84
CA GLY A 184 5.32 0.37 -23.15
C GLY A 184 4.64 -1.00 -23.22
N LYS A 185 4.56 -1.75 -22.10
CA LYS A 185 3.85 -3.03 -22.02
C LYS A 185 2.34 -2.93 -22.25
N TYR A 186 1.77 -1.75 -22.04
CA TYR A 186 0.34 -1.48 -22.21
C TYR A 186 0.01 -0.82 -23.56
N SER A 187 1.01 -0.68 -24.45
CA SER A 187 0.77 -0.17 -25.81
C SER A 187 -0.04 -1.20 -26.62
N PRO A 188 -0.98 -0.76 -27.48
CA PRO A 188 -1.67 -1.67 -28.40
C PRO A 188 -0.73 -2.37 -29.39
N TYR A 189 0.48 -1.84 -29.57
CA TYR A 189 1.54 -2.42 -30.41
C TYR A 189 2.61 -3.19 -29.61
N TYR A 190 2.39 -3.40 -28.31
CA TYR A 190 3.31 -4.17 -27.51
C TYR A 190 3.24 -5.65 -27.88
N LEU A 191 4.33 -6.17 -28.44
CA LEU A 191 4.50 -7.61 -28.63
C LEU A 191 5.30 -8.16 -27.45
N PRO A 192 4.74 -9.10 -26.66
CA PRO A 192 5.50 -9.76 -25.62
C PRO A 192 6.64 -10.58 -26.24
N ASP A 193 7.76 -10.73 -25.53
CA ASP A 193 8.87 -11.58 -25.99
C ASP A 193 8.37 -12.99 -26.31
N ASP A 194 8.88 -13.60 -27.39
CA ASP A 194 8.46 -14.93 -27.84
C ASP A 194 8.62 -16.02 -26.77
N LYS A 195 9.53 -15.81 -25.81
CA LYS A 195 9.75 -16.68 -24.64
C LYS A 195 8.61 -16.62 -23.61
N CYS A 196 7.74 -15.63 -23.69
CA CYS A 196 6.63 -15.34 -22.78
C CYS A 196 5.28 -15.25 -23.52
N LEU A 197 5.14 -15.93 -24.66
CA LEU A 197 3.87 -16.06 -25.41
C LEU A 197 2.78 -16.81 -24.65
N HIS A 198 3.14 -17.53 -23.57
CA HIS A 198 2.15 -18.07 -22.65
C HIS A 198 1.61 -16.95 -21.75
N PRO A 199 0.28 -16.81 -21.60
CA PRO A 199 -0.29 -15.83 -20.69
C PRO A 199 0.34 -16.01 -19.32
N GLN A 200 0.88 -14.93 -18.75
CA GLN A 200 1.50 -14.96 -17.43
C GLN A 200 0.49 -15.58 -16.46
N ARG A 201 0.83 -16.77 -15.95
CA ARG A 201 -0.08 -17.54 -15.10
C ARG A 201 -0.39 -16.66 -13.90
N GLN A 202 -1.67 -16.34 -13.67
CA GLN A 202 -2.08 -15.52 -12.54
C GLN A 202 -1.50 -16.12 -11.26
N GLU A 203 -0.66 -15.37 -10.54
CA GLU A 203 -0.09 -15.84 -9.28
C GLU A 203 -1.22 -15.90 -8.25
N PHE A 204 -1.64 -17.11 -7.92
CA PHE A 204 -2.55 -17.31 -6.80
C PHE A 204 -1.77 -17.02 -5.51
N PRO A 205 -2.33 -16.25 -4.56
CA PRO A 205 -1.70 -16.02 -3.26
C PRO A 205 -1.30 -17.35 -2.64
N LEU A 206 -0.08 -17.46 -2.08
CA LEU A 206 0.42 -18.68 -1.42
C LEU A 206 -0.54 -19.24 -0.35
N ASN A 207 -1.44 -18.40 0.17
CA ASN A 207 -2.45 -18.74 1.17
C ASN A 207 -3.87 -18.92 0.62
N THR A 208 -4.10 -19.02 -0.69
CA THR A 208 -5.41 -19.47 -1.18
C THR A 208 -5.62 -20.90 -0.73
N GLN A 209 -6.54 -21.09 0.22
CA GLN A 209 -7.03 -22.42 0.56
C GLN A 209 -7.53 -23.06 -0.73
N ILE A 210 -6.88 -24.16 -1.14
CA ILE A 210 -7.37 -24.99 -2.23
C ILE A 210 -8.73 -25.51 -1.78
N GLN A 211 -9.81 -24.85 -2.20
CA GLN A 211 -11.14 -25.35 -1.96
C GLN A 211 -11.30 -26.58 -2.84
N ASN A 212 -11.13 -27.76 -2.24
CA ASN A 212 -11.44 -29.01 -2.92
C ASN A 212 -12.90 -28.93 -3.39
N LEU A 213 -13.13 -29.11 -4.68
CA LEU A 213 -14.48 -29.10 -5.26
C LEU A 213 -15.37 -30.03 -4.44
N ASN A 214 -16.45 -29.48 -3.85
CA ASN A 214 -17.42 -30.25 -3.07
C ASN A 214 -18.34 -31.02 -4.02
N LEU A 215 -17.77 -32.02 -4.69
CA LEU A 215 -18.47 -32.86 -5.64
C LEU A 215 -19.43 -33.77 -4.86
N TRP A 216 -20.70 -33.79 -5.26
CA TRP A 216 -21.77 -34.47 -4.53
C TRP A 216 -21.48 -35.96 -4.25
N TYR A 217 -20.76 -36.64 -5.16
CA TYR A 217 -20.39 -38.04 -5.01
C TYR A 217 -19.29 -38.29 -3.98
N ASN A 218 -18.53 -37.26 -3.57
CA ASN A 218 -17.52 -37.37 -2.51
C ASN A 218 -18.13 -37.36 -1.09
N LYS A 219 -19.42 -37.06 -0.95
CA LYS A 219 -20.10 -37.02 0.36
C LYS A 219 -20.15 -38.38 1.05
N ASN A 220 -20.40 -39.46 0.29
CA ASN A 220 -20.54 -40.84 0.82
C ASN A 220 -19.70 -41.83 -0.01
N LYS A 221 -19.05 -42.79 0.66
CA LYS A 221 -18.27 -43.85 -0.02
C LYS A 221 -19.12 -44.68 -1.00
N ILE A 222 -20.39 -44.91 -0.67
CA ILE A 222 -21.34 -45.65 -1.52
C ILE A 222 -21.62 -44.88 -2.82
N LEU A 223 -21.92 -43.58 -2.71
CA LEU A 223 -22.15 -42.72 -3.88
C LEU A 223 -20.90 -42.61 -4.76
N LYS A 224 -19.71 -42.52 -4.14
CA LYS A 224 -18.44 -42.52 -4.86
C LYS A 224 -18.22 -43.82 -5.62
N LYS A 225 -18.49 -44.98 -5.00
CA LYS A 225 -18.35 -46.30 -5.62
C LYS A 225 -19.34 -46.47 -6.77
N ALA A 226 -20.60 -46.07 -6.57
CA ALA A 226 -21.64 -46.09 -7.60
C ALA A 226 -21.28 -45.18 -8.79
N PHE A 227 -20.75 -43.98 -8.54
CA PHE A 227 -20.30 -43.08 -9.59
C PHE A 227 -19.10 -43.63 -10.36
N ILE A 228 -18.12 -44.22 -9.67
CA ILE A 228 -16.97 -44.88 -10.32
C ILE A 228 -17.43 -46.08 -11.14
N GLN A 229 -18.36 -46.89 -10.64
CA GLN A 229 -18.97 -47.98 -11.42
C GLN A 229 -19.67 -47.43 -12.67
N LYS A 230 -20.49 -46.38 -12.52
CA LYS A 230 -21.15 -45.72 -13.64
C LYS A 230 -20.17 -45.15 -14.67
N LEU A 231 -19.02 -44.60 -14.23
CA LEU A 231 -17.96 -44.15 -15.15
C LEU A 231 -17.23 -45.31 -15.85
N LYS A 232 -17.09 -46.46 -15.18
CA LYS A 232 -16.51 -47.68 -15.78
C LYS A 232 -17.46 -48.32 -16.78
N GLU A 233 -18.77 -48.27 -16.50
CA GLU A 233 -19.84 -48.76 -17.38
C GLU A 233 -20.14 -47.78 -18.52
N ALA A 234 -19.87 -46.49 -18.33
CA ALA A 234 -20.03 -45.48 -19.36
C ALA A 234 -19.07 -45.77 -20.51
N LYS A 235 -19.61 -46.38 -21.58
CA LYS A 235 -18.90 -46.50 -22.85
C LYS A 235 -18.53 -45.09 -23.35
N PRO A 236 -17.33 -44.88 -23.92
CA PRO A 236 -17.03 -43.63 -24.58
C PRO A 236 -18.09 -43.38 -25.67
N PHE A 237 -18.44 -42.11 -25.90
CA PHE A 237 -19.46 -41.72 -26.87
C PHE A 237 -19.25 -42.42 -28.24
N ASP A 238 -17.99 -42.60 -28.65
CA ASP A 238 -17.57 -43.29 -29.87
C ASP A 238 -17.81 -44.82 -29.90
N GLN A 239 -18.13 -45.48 -28.78
CA GLN A 239 -18.48 -46.91 -28.70
C GLN A 239 -19.97 -47.16 -28.44
N ALA A 240 -20.72 -46.15 -28.00
CA ALA A 240 -22.17 -46.29 -27.79
C ALA A 240 -22.93 -46.39 -29.12
N TYR A 241 -22.39 -45.83 -30.20
CA TYR A 241 -23.01 -45.79 -31.54
C TYR A 241 -22.43 -46.79 -32.55
N THR A 242 -21.72 -47.82 -32.10
CA THR A 242 -21.05 -48.79 -33.01
C THR A 242 -21.85 -50.06 -33.32
N ASP A 243 -23.15 -50.09 -33.01
CA ASP A 243 -24.03 -51.19 -33.43
C ASP A 243 -24.46 -50.99 -34.88
N HIS A 244 -23.99 -51.89 -35.73
CA HIS A 244 -24.05 -51.81 -37.20
C HIS A 244 -25.46 -52.07 -37.76
N HIS A 245 -26.43 -52.34 -36.90
CA HIS A 245 -27.83 -52.59 -37.24
C HIS A 245 -28.71 -51.32 -37.19
N PHE A 246 -28.22 -50.23 -36.59
CA PHE A 246 -28.92 -48.95 -36.60
C PHE A 246 -28.53 -48.12 -37.83
N LEU A 247 -29.53 -47.53 -38.49
CA LEU A 247 -29.40 -46.72 -39.72
C LEU A 247 -28.41 -45.54 -39.59
N ASP A 248 -28.23 -44.99 -38.38
CA ASP A 248 -27.39 -43.81 -38.10
C ASP A 248 -26.05 -44.12 -37.38
N SER A 249 -25.57 -45.37 -37.42
CA SER A 249 -24.31 -45.77 -36.75
C SER A 249 -23.05 -45.45 -37.58
N TYR A 250 -21.96 -45.05 -36.90
CA TYR A 250 -20.66 -44.78 -37.55
C TYR A 250 -19.86 -46.09 -37.75
N ARG A 251 -19.48 -46.42 -38.99
CA ARG A 251 -18.55 -47.54 -39.29
C ARG A 251 -17.10 -47.15 -39.04
N LYS A 252 -16.35 -47.94 -38.26
CA LYS A 252 -14.87 -47.88 -38.27
C LYS A 252 -14.35 -48.58 -39.53
N GLY A 253 -13.79 -47.81 -40.46
CA GLY A 253 -13.20 -48.33 -41.70
C GLY A 253 -12.00 -49.24 -41.43
N ARG A 254 -11.97 -50.42 -42.06
CA ARG A 254 -10.82 -51.33 -42.09
C ARG A 254 -9.80 -50.84 -43.14
N GLY A 255 -9.14 -49.72 -42.86
CA GLY A 255 -8.05 -49.18 -43.68
C GLY A 255 -6.69 -49.48 -43.08
N ARG A 256 -5.88 -50.30 -43.77
CA ARG A 256 -4.49 -50.60 -43.40
C ARG A 256 -3.63 -49.34 -43.54
N GLY A 257 -3.06 -48.82 -42.45
CA GLY A 257 -2.09 -47.73 -42.51
C GLY A 257 -1.67 -47.19 -41.15
N GLY A 258 -0.48 -47.62 -40.70
CA GLY A 258 0.45 -46.88 -39.83
C GLY A 258 -0.04 -46.43 -38.46
N GLY A 259 0.23 -47.23 -37.43
CA GLY A 259 0.11 -46.82 -36.04
C GLY A 259 1.06 -45.67 -35.70
N GLY A 260 0.50 -44.52 -35.30
CA GLY A 260 1.22 -43.37 -34.77
C GLY A 260 0.22 -42.35 -34.23
N LYS A 261 0.41 -41.95 -32.97
CA LYS A 261 -0.54 -41.10 -32.24
C LYS A 261 -0.58 -39.67 -32.81
N HIS A 262 -1.78 -39.11 -32.86
CA HIS A 262 -2.09 -37.67 -33.00
C HIS A 262 -2.15 -37.07 -34.43
N GLY A 263 -3.06 -37.59 -35.25
CA GLY A 263 -3.55 -36.93 -36.46
C GLY A 263 -4.72 -35.98 -36.17
N ARG A 264 -4.46 -34.69 -35.91
CA ARG A 264 -5.45 -33.60 -36.02
C ARG A 264 -4.82 -32.34 -36.59
N THR A 265 -4.37 -32.38 -37.85
CA THR A 265 -4.36 -31.19 -38.71
C THR A 265 -4.48 -31.61 -40.19
N PRO A 266 -5.53 -31.18 -40.92
CA PRO A 266 -5.61 -31.37 -42.37
C PRO A 266 -4.68 -30.36 -43.07
N ARG A 267 -3.70 -30.84 -43.85
CA ARG A 267 -2.88 -29.97 -44.73
C ARG A 267 -3.49 -29.91 -46.13
N LYS A 268 -3.49 -28.72 -46.73
CA LYS A 268 -3.90 -28.49 -48.13
C LYS A 268 -2.89 -29.14 -49.09
N ARG A 269 -3.40 -29.87 -50.08
CA ARG A 269 -2.63 -30.55 -51.13
C ARG A 269 -1.81 -29.54 -51.95
N SER A 270 -0.49 -29.75 -52.08
CA SER A 270 0.39 -28.91 -52.91
C SER A 270 0.19 -29.20 -54.40
N LYS A 271 0.37 -28.16 -55.24
CA LYS A 271 0.06 -28.11 -56.68
C LYS A 271 1.10 -28.78 -57.60
N THR A 272 2.08 -29.49 -57.05
CA THR A 272 3.14 -30.16 -57.84
C THR A 272 2.95 -31.67 -57.80
N TYR A 273 1.91 -32.12 -58.52
CA TYR A 273 1.71 -33.53 -58.86
C TYR A 273 2.22 -33.74 -60.29
N LYS A 274 3.44 -34.23 -60.45
CA LYS A 274 3.97 -34.85 -61.68
C LYS A 274 4.31 -36.30 -61.27
N TYR A 275 3.49 -37.28 -61.66
CA TYR A 275 3.41 -38.00 -62.93
C TYR A 275 4.64 -38.90 -63.18
N PHE A 276 4.43 -40.21 -62.97
CA PHE A 276 5.09 -41.33 -63.65
C PHE A 276 6.62 -41.43 -63.58
N GLU A 277 7.10 -42.26 -62.66
CA GLU A 277 8.22 -43.16 -62.96
C GLU A 277 7.84 -44.56 -62.46
N ILE A 278 7.45 -45.41 -63.40
CA ILE A 278 7.48 -46.87 -63.23
C ILE A 278 8.61 -47.35 -64.15
N ARG A 279 9.46 -48.22 -63.57
CA ARG A 279 10.31 -49.28 -64.14
C ARG A 279 11.80 -49.09 -63.84
N PRO A 280 12.63 -50.17 -63.76
CA PRO A 280 12.31 -51.58 -63.47
C PRO A 280 13.30 -52.23 -62.47
N TYR A 281 12.78 -53.11 -61.61
CA TYR A 281 13.15 -54.50 -61.30
C TYR A 281 12.35 -54.94 -60.07
#